data_AF-A0A8C0LX03-F1
#
_entry.id   AF-A0A8C0LX03-F1
#
_cell.length_a   1.000
_cell.length_b   1.000
_cell.length_c   1.000
_cell.angle_alpha   90.00
_cell.angle_beta   90.00
_cell.angle_gamma   90.00
#
_symmetry.space_group_name_H-M   'P 1'
#
loop_
_entity.id
_entity.type
_entity.pdbx_description
1 polymer ?
#
loop_
_entity_poly.entity_id
_entity_poly.type
_entity_poly.pdbx_seq_one_letter_code
_entity_poly.pdbx_strand_id
1 'polypeptide(L)'
;MTLEELEDNEDKFNEEDERAIEMYRIPLCALINQHFSGIARKFSDVKFIKAISTTCIPNYPDRNLPTIFVYLEGDIKAQFIGPLVFSGMNLTIDELEWKLSESEAIKTDLDENPKKPIEDTLLSSVQCSIPTRRDSDFEDD
;
A
#
# COMPACT_ATOMS: atom_id res chain seq x y z
N MET A 1 4.96 -15.05 14.72
CA MET A 1 5.30 -13.69 14.31
C MET A 1 5.45 -12.85 15.55
N THR A 2 6.68 -12.42 15.85
CA THR A 2 6.98 -11.54 17.00
C THR A 2 6.95 -10.08 16.54
N LEU A 3 6.75 -9.13 17.46
CA LEU A 3 6.78 -7.69 17.16
C LEU A 3 8.09 -7.25 16.47
N GLU A 4 9.17 -7.99 16.70
CA GLU A 4 10.50 -7.76 16.13
C GLU A 4 10.55 -7.97 14.60
N GLU A 5 9.67 -8.80 14.02
CA GLU A 5 9.65 -9.08 12.58
C GLU A 5 8.91 -8.00 11.76
N LEU A 6 8.33 -6.99 12.41
CA LEU A 6 7.52 -5.94 11.78
C LEU A 6 8.24 -4.58 11.67
N GLU A 7 9.52 -4.49 12.03
CA GLU A 7 10.21 -3.20 12.25
C GLU A 7 11.15 -2.75 11.11
N ASP A 8 11.28 -3.49 10.02
CA ASP A 8 12.17 -3.12 8.92
C ASP A 8 11.43 -2.40 7.79
N ASN A 9 11.32 -1.06 7.89
CA ASN A 9 11.34 -0.07 6.79
C ASN A 9 11.10 1.33 7.40
N GLU A 10 12.08 1.86 8.14
CA GLU A 10 11.98 3.19 8.76
C GLU A 10 12.51 4.29 7.82
N ASP A 11 11.62 4.90 7.04
CA ASP A 11 11.80 6.32 6.71
C ASP A 11 11.59 7.11 8.02
N LYS A 12 12.55 7.98 8.36
CA LYS A 12 12.46 8.83 9.55
C LYS A 12 11.40 9.91 9.32
N PHE A 13 10.16 9.63 9.72
CA PHE A 13 9.07 10.60 9.73
C PHE A 13 9.44 11.79 10.62
N ASN A 14 9.03 12.99 10.19
CA ASN A 14 9.11 14.16 11.05
C ASN A 14 7.89 14.23 11.98
N GLU A 15 7.91 15.14 12.96
CA GLU A 15 6.81 15.27 13.94
C GLU A 15 5.46 15.65 13.28
N GLU A 16 5.50 16.34 12.14
CA GLU A 16 4.30 16.73 11.40
C GLU A 16 3.67 15.51 10.69
N ASP A 17 4.49 14.66 10.09
CA ASP A 17 4.07 13.40 9.46
C ASP A 17 3.43 12.46 10.50
N GLU A 18 4.06 12.32 11.67
CA GLU A 18 3.52 11.51 12.77
C GLU A 18 2.15 12.02 13.25
N ARG A 19 1.99 13.34 13.38
CA ARG A 19 0.71 13.94 13.76
C ARG A 19 -0.36 13.73 12.68
N ALA A 20 0.01 13.83 11.41
CA ALA A 20 -0.90 13.57 10.30
C ALA A 20 -1.34 12.09 10.29
N ILE A 21 -0.41 11.16 10.49
CA ILE A 21 -0.67 9.72 10.61
C ILE A 21 -1.66 9.45 11.76
N GLU A 22 -1.40 10.00 12.94
CA GLU A 22 -2.27 9.86 14.12
C GLU A 22 -3.69 10.39 13.84
N MET A 23 -3.79 11.55 13.18
CA MET A 23 -5.06 12.20 12.85
C MET A 23 -5.89 11.38 11.85
N TYR A 24 -5.25 10.76 10.86
CA TYR A 24 -5.94 10.05 9.78
C TYR A 24 -6.12 8.54 10.03
N ARG A 25 -5.46 7.98 11.05
CA ARG A 25 -5.55 6.55 11.38
C ARG A 25 -6.98 6.07 11.63
N ILE A 26 -7.67 6.69 12.57
CA ILE A 26 -9.03 6.30 12.99
C ILE A 26 -10.02 6.39 11.83
N PRO A 27 -10.12 7.51 11.08
CA PRO A 27 -11.05 7.58 9.95
C PRO A 27 -10.69 6.59 8.83
N LEU A 28 -9.40 6.33 8.59
CA LEU A 28 -9.00 5.32 7.60
C LEU A 28 -9.42 3.90 8.02
N CYS A 29 -9.28 3.54 9.30
CA CYS A 29 -9.79 2.28 9.82
C CYS A 29 -11.32 2.15 9.64
N ALA A 30 -12.06 3.24 9.86
CA ALA A 30 -13.50 3.27 9.64
C ALA A 30 -13.87 3.08 8.16
N LEU A 31 -13.15 3.76 7.26
CA LEU A 31 -13.33 3.62 5.80
C LEU A 31 -13.08 2.18 5.33
N ILE A 32 -11.98 1.55 5.77
CA ILE A 32 -11.67 0.16 5.42
C ILE A 32 -12.77 -0.79 5.92
N ASN A 33 -13.29 -0.59 7.13
CA ASN A 33 -14.40 -1.40 7.66
C ASN A 33 -15.68 -1.26 6.81
N GLN A 34 -15.96 -0.06 6.30
CA GLN A 34 -17.08 0.17 5.37
C GLN A 34 -16.86 -0.61 4.07
N HIS A 35 -15.67 -0.53 3.47
CA HIS A 35 -15.34 -1.25 2.24
C HIS A 35 -15.41 -2.77 2.43
N PHE A 36 -14.85 -3.30 3.53
CA PHE A 36 -14.97 -4.72 3.86
C PHE A 36 -16.42 -5.19 3.98
N SER A 37 -17.31 -4.35 4.49
CA SER A 37 -18.75 -4.69 4.53
C SER A 37 -19.37 -4.84 3.14
N GLY A 38 -18.85 -4.11 2.14
CA GLY A 38 -19.24 -4.26 0.73
C GLY A 38 -18.59 -5.49 0.09
N ILE A 39 -17.28 -5.66 0.25
CA ILE A 39 -16.50 -6.78 -0.30
C ILE A 39 -17.00 -8.12 0.24
N ALA A 40 -17.31 -8.22 1.54
CA ALA A 40 -17.82 -9.44 2.15
C ALA A 40 -19.16 -9.92 1.55
N ARG A 41 -19.95 -9.03 0.94
CA ARG A 41 -21.18 -9.41 0.23
C ARG A 41 -20.89 -9.98 -1.15
N LYS A 42 -19.80 -9.58 -1.79
CA LYS A 42 -19.37 -10.10 -3.08
C LYS A 42 -18.69 -11.46 -2.93
N PHE A 43 -17.84 -11.63 -1.92
CA PHE A 43 -17.01 -12.82 -1.72
C PHE A 43 -17.46 -13.62 -0.50
N SER A 44 -18.49 -14.45 -0.68
CA SER A 44 -19.03 -15.32 0.39
C SER A 44 -18.05 -16.38 0.88
N ASP A 45 -17.08 -16.76 0.04
CA ASP A 45 -16.11 -17.81 0.32
C ASP A 45 -14.95 -17.29 1.20
N VAL A 46 -14.90 -15.99 1.47
CA VAL A 46 -13.84 -15.32 2.23
C VAL A 46 -14.40 -14.81 3.55
N LYS A 47 -13.69 -15.10 4.65
CA LYS A 47 -14.11 -14.68 5.99
C LYS A 47 -13.45 -13.37 6.39
N PHE A 48 -14.27 -12.33 6.52
CA PHE A 48 -13.83 -11.02 7.01
C PHE A 48 -14.07 -10.90 8.52
N ILE A 49 -13.02 -10.58 9.28
CA ILE A 49 -13.06 -10.40 10.74
C ILE A 49 -12.40 -9.06 11.07
N LYS A 50 -13.01 -8.31 11.99
CA LYS A 50 -12.40 -7.13 12.60
C LYS A 50 -12.14 -7.38 14.08
N ALA A 51 -11.07 -6.79 14.60
CA ALA A 51 -10.77 -6.84 16.01
C ALA A 51 -10.02 -5.58 16.47
N ILE A 52 -9.99 -5.35 17.77
CA ILE A 52 -9.25 -4.23 18.37
C ILE A 52 -7.80 -4.68 18.58
N SER A 53 -6.85 -3.92 18.05
CA SER A 53 -5.41 -4.26 18.03
C SER A 53 -4.90 -4.71 19.40
N THR A 54 -5.13 -3.91 20.43
CA THR A 54 -4.68 -4.13 21.80
C THR A 54 -5.26 -5.38 22.47
N THR A 55 -6.38 -5.89 21.96
CA THR A 55 -6.99 -7.13 22.46
C THR A 55 -6.47 -8.38 21.76
N CYS A 56 -5.94 -8.24 20.55
CA CYS A 56 -5.45 -9.35 19.73
C CYS A 56 -3.95 -9.53 19.83
N ILE A 57 -3.21 -8.42 19.91
CA ILE A 57 -1.76 -8.39 20.05
C ILE A 57 -1.44 -7.42 21.20
N PRO A 58 -0.95 -7.90 22.35
CA PRO A 58 -0.57 -7.04 23.46
C PRO A 58 0.45 -5.99 23.02
N ASN A 59 0.21 -4.73 23.38
CA ASN A 59 1.08 -3.59 23.06
C ASN A 59 1.34 -3.40 21.54
N TYR A 60 0.40 -3.80 20.68
CA TYR A 60 0.53 -3.52 19.25
C TYR A 60 0.61 -2.01 19.00
N PRO A 61 1.62 -1.53 18.25
CA PRO A 61 1.86 -0.12 18.11
C PRO A 61 0.79 0.53 17.22
N ASP A 62 0.23 1.60 17.73
CA ASP A 62 -0.89 2.33 17.13
C ASP A 62 -0.52 2.95 15.76
N ARG A 63 0.76 3.26 15.53
CA ARG A 63 1.31 3.72 14.23
C ARG A 63 1.15 2.69 13.10
N ASN A 64 1.07 1.40 13.45
CA ASN A 64 0.95 0.31 12.48
C ASN A 64 -0.49 0.11 11.99
N LEU A 65 -1.45 0.86 12.52
CA LEU A 65 -2.84 0.77 12.08
C LEU A 65 -3.13 1.75 10.93
N PRO A 66 -4.06 1.41 10.02
CA PRO A 66 -4.77 0.13 9.92
C PRO A 66 -3.85 -1.04 9.60
N THR A 67 -4.16 -2.22 10.13
CA THR A 67 -3.45 -3.47 9.81
C THR A 67 -4.43 -4.50 9.25
N ILE A 68 -4.07 -5.14 8.14
CA ILE A 68 -4.83 -6.24 7.53
C ILE A 68 -3.89 -7.43 7.36
N PHE A 69 -4.28 -8.57 7.92
CA PHE A 69 -3.62 -9.85 7.71
C PHE A 69 -4.50 -10.74 6.84
N VAL A 70 -3.92 -11.33 5.79
CA VAL A 70 -4.61 -12.27 4.92
C VAL A 70 -4.08 -13.67 5.18
N TYR A 71 -4.97 -14.57 5.60
CA TYR A 71 -4.66 -15.96 5.86
C TYR A 71 -5.33 -16.86 4.83
N LEU A 72 -4.59 -17.85 4.31
CA LEU A 72 -5.10 -18.89 3.44
C LEU A 72 -4.38 -20.20 3.77
N GLU A 73 -5.16 -21.27 3.99
CA GLU A 73 -4.66 -22.60 4.33
C GLU A 73 -3.78 -22.68 5.60
N GLY A 74 -3.97 -21.73 6.53
CA GLY A 74 -3.22 -21.65 7.79
C GLY A 74 -1.97 -20.77 7.72
N ASP A 75 -1.57 -20.35 6.53
CA ASP A 75 -0.42 -19.47 6.30
C ASP A 75 -0.84 -18.02 6.09
N ILE A 76 0.04 -17.09 6.45
CA ILE A 76 -0.10 -15.66 6.13
C ILE A 76 0.34 -15.46 4.68
N LYS A 77 -0.57 -15.02 3.81
CA LYS A 77 -0.28 -14.71 2.40
C LYS A 77 0.07 -13.26 2.16
N ALA A 78 -0.54 -12.33 2.91
CA ALA A 78 -0.25 -10.91 2.79
C ALA A 78 -0.44 -10.17 4.11
N GLN A 79 0.30 -9.07 4.24
CA GLN A 79 0.26 -8.17 5.39
C GLN A 79 0.28 -6.74 4.88
N PHE A 80 -0.70 -5.95 5.29
CA PHE A 80 -0.78 -4.53 4.98
C PHE A 80 -0.76 -3.78 6.31
N ILE A 81 0.28 -3.00 6.56
CA ILE A 81 0.57 -2.41 7.86
C ILE A 81 0.74 -0.91 7.72
N GLY A 82 -0.04 -0.15 8.49
CA GLY A 82 0.03 1.29 8.54
C GLY A 82 -0.73 1.98 7.41
N PRO A 83 -0.94 3.30 7.52
CA PRO A 83 -1.79 4.04 6.60
C PRO A 83 -1.18 4.24 5.21
N LEU A 84 0.16 4.23 5.10
CA LEU A 84 0.89 4.51 3.86
C LEU A 84 0.73 3.42 2.80
N VAL A 85 0.43 2.19 3.23
CA VAL A 85 0.18 1.06 2.33
C VAL A 85 -1.17 1.21 1.62
N PHE A 86 -2.01 2.11 2.12
CA PHE A 86 -3.30 2.48 1.54
C PHE A 86 -3.21 3.88 0.91
N SER A 87 -4.06 4.19 -0.06
CA SER A 87 -4.18 5.53 -0.68
C SER A 87 -4.63 6.67 0.24
N GLY A 88 -4.50 6.51 1.55
CA GLY A 88 -5.13 7.37 2.54
C GLY A 88 -6.65 7.39 2.36
N MET A 89 -7.25 8.56 2.58
CA MET A 89 -8.72 8.73 2.63
C MET A 89 -9.42 8.58 1.28
N ASN A 90 -8.71 8.59 0.16
CA ASN A 90 -9.29 8.37 -1.17
C ASN A 90 -9.31 6.89 -1.57
N LEU A 91 -9.02 5.97 -0.65
CA LEU A 91 -9.11 4.53 -0.88
C LEU A 91 -10.52 4.16 -1.36
N THR A 92 -10.61 3.61 -2.56
CA THR A 92 -11.86 3.09 -3.12
C THR A 92 -12.05 1.62 -2.78
N ILE A 93 -13.29 1.14 -2.90
CA ILE A 93 -13.60 -0.28 -2.67
C ILE A 93 -12.87 -1.19 -3.68
N ASP A 94 -12.79 -0.77 -4.94
CA ASP A 94 -12.15 -1.54 -6.01
C ASP A 94 -10.63 -1.59 -5.82
N GLU A 95 -10.01 -0.51 -5.31
CA GLU A 95 -8.59 -0.54 -4.98
C GLU A 95 -8.31 -1.51 -3.82
N LEU A 96 -9.15 -1.50 -2.79
CA LEU A 96 -8.99 -2.43 -1.68
C LEU A 96 -9.21 -3.88 -2.14
N GLU A 97 -10.21 -4.11 -2.99
CA GLU A 97 -10.47 -5.42 -3.60
C GLU A 97 -9.28 -5.92 -4.42
N TRP A 98 -8.71 -5.05 -5.26
CA TRP A 98 -7.51 -5.35 -6.04
C TRP A 98 -6.31 -5.69 -5.14
N LYS A 99 -6.03 -4.90 -4.10
CA LYS A 99 -4.95 -5.20 -3.15
C LYS A 99 -5.10 -6.56 -2.49
N LEU A 100 -6.33 -6.98 -2.20
CA LEU A 100 -6.59 -8.29 -1.61
C LEU A 100 -6.45 -9.42 -2.63
N SER A 101 -6.73 -9.20 -3.91
CA SER A 101 -6.57 -10.23 -4.94
C SER A 101 -5.10 -10.57 -5.22
N GLU A 102 -4.18 -9.62 -5.02
CA GLU A 102 -2.72 -9.86 -5.10
C GLU A 102 -2.24 -10.95 -4.13
N SER A 103 -2.99 -11.21 -3.06
CA SER A 103 -2.69 -12.24 -2.06
C SER A 103 -3.28 -13.62 -2.37
N GLU A 104 -3.91 -13.79 -3.53
CA GLU A 104 -4.66 -14.98 -3.97
C GLU A 104 -5.88 -15.37 -3.11
N ALA A 105 -6.11 -14.67 -1.99
CA ALA A 105 -7.23 -14.95 -1.09
C ALA A 105 -8.59 -14.55 -1.67
N ILE A 106 -8.61 -13.62 -2.62
CA ILE A 106 -9.81 -13.17 -3.34
C ILE A 106 -9.60 -13.37 -4.83
N LYS A 107 -10.54 -14.06 -5.48
CA LYS A 107 -10.60 -14.15 -6.95
C LYS A 107 -11.45 -12.99 -7.44
N THR A 108 -10.81 -11.88 -7.80
CA THR A 108 -11.51 -10.71 -8.37
C THR A 108 -11.79 -10.92 -9.86
N ASP A 109 -12.88 -10.32 -10.34
CA ASP A 109 -13.22 -10.25 -11.77
C ASP A 109 -12.64 -8.98 -12.43
N LEU A 110 -11.88 -8.15 -11.70
CA LEU A 110 -11.25 -6.95 -12.24
C LEU A 110 -10.14 -7.32 -13.23
N ASP A 111 -10.22 -6.79 -14.45
CA ASP A 111 -9.25 -7.05 -15.52
C ASP A 111 -7.93 -6.29 -15.34
N GLU A 112 -7.96 -5.10 -14.73
CA GLU A 112 -6.80 -4.22 -14.57
C GLU A 112 -6.78 -3.52 -13.20
N ASN A 113 -5.58 -3.11 -12.77
CA ASN A 113 -5.41 -2.31 -11.56
C ASN A 113 -6.17 -0.97 -11.71
N PRO A 114 -7.13 -0.65 -10.82
CA PRO A 114 -7.90 0.58 -10.90
C PRO A 114 -7.04 1.85 -10.74
N LYS A 115 -5.81 1.72 -10.21
CA LYS A 115 -4.81 2.77 -10.27
C LYS A 115 -4.00 2.68 -11.55
N LYS A 116 -4.13 3.70 -12.39
CA LYS A 116 -3.18 3.94 -13.47
C LYS A 116 -1.81 4.23 -12.86
N PRO A 117 -0.71 3.64 -13.37
CA PRO A 117 0.62 4.08 -12.98
C PRO A 117 0.69 5.58 -13.24
N ILE A 118 1.15 6.34 -12.24
CA ILE A 118 1.42 7.76 -12.40
C ILE A 118 2.48 7.84 -13.49
N GLU A 119 2.10 8.30 -14.68
CA GLU A 119 3.06 8.55 -15.74
C GLU A 119 3.91 9.73 -15.26
N ASP A 120 5.17 9.47 -14.91
CA ASP A 120 6.12 10.49 -14.48
C ASP A 120 6.38 11.48 -15.63
N THR A 121 5.47 12.44 -15.77
CA THR A 121 5.56 13.55 -16.73
C THR A 121 6.84 14.38 -16.48
N LEU A 122 7.41 14.27 -15.28
CA LEU A 122 8.70 14.84 -14.91
C LEU A 122 9.89 14.09 -15.55
N LEU A 123 9.83 12.76 -15.70
CA LEU A 123 10.93 11.96 -16.29
C LEU A 123 10.97 12.06 -17.81
N SER A 124 9.82 12.21 -18.47
CA SER A 124 9.75 12.40 -19.93
C SER A 124 10.32 13.76 -20.38
N SER A 125 10.41 14.73 -19.48
CA SER A 125 10.94 16.07 -19.76
C SER A 125 12.46 16.17 -19.66
N VAL A 126 13.16 15.15 -19.12
CA VAL A 126 14.63 15.19 -18.93
C VAL A 126 15.40 14.58 -20.12
N GLN A 127 14.71 14.13 -21.17
CA GLN A 127 15.36 13.62 -22.38
C GLN A 127 15.71 14.75 -23.37
N CYS A 128 16.24 15.86 -22.87
CA CYS A 128 16.82 16.93 -23.67
C CYS A 128 18.35 16.91 -23.56
N SER A 129 18.97 16.40 -24.62
CA SER A 129 20.35 16.66 -25.08
C SER A 129 21.52 16.26 -24.18
N ILE A 130 22.06 15.05 -24.38
CA ILE A 130 23.52 14.86 -24.36
C ILE A 130 24.03 15.39 -25.72
N PRO A 131 24.87 16.43 -25.79
CA PRO A 131 25.55 16.75 -27.03
C PRO A 131 26.59 15.65 -27.26
N THR A 132 26.36 14.80 -28.25
CA THR A 132 27.42 14.01 -28.87
C THR A 132 28.49 14.98 -29.37
N ARG A 133 29.66 15.00 -28.73
CA ARG A 133 30.84 15.67 -29.28
C ARG A 133 31.12 15.02 -30.63
N ARG A 134 30.96 15.80 -31.70
CA ARG A 134 31.45 15.44 -33.03
C ARG A 134 32.95 15.57 -32.99
N ASP A 135 33.65 14.44 -32.99
CA ASP A 135 35.03 14.39 -33.41
C ASP A 135 35.09 14.90 -34.87
N SER A 136 35.91 15.92 -35.10
CA SER A 136 36.23 16.41 -36.44
C SER A 136 37.72 16.15 -36.65
N ASP A 137 38.00 15.19 -37.53
CA ASP A 137 39.34 14.70 -37.91
C ASP A 137 40.06 15.63 -38.93
N PHE A 138 41.39 15.44 -39.03
CA PHE A 138 42.39 15.82 -40.08
C PHE A 138 42.94 17.27 -40.03
N GLU A 139 44.24 17.61 -40.21
CA GLU A 139 45.45 16.92 -40.71
C GLU A 139 46.77 17.68 -40.36
N ASP A 140 47.91 16.99 -40.57
CA ASP A 140 49.35 17.33 -40.54
C ASP A 140 49.83 18.80 -40.72
N ASP A 141 50.77 19.24 -39.85
CA ASP A 141 52.20 19.59 -40.12
C ASP A 141 52.91 20.11 -38.84
#